data_AF-F6YKV4-F1
#
_entry.id   AF-F6YKV4-F1
#
_cell.length_a   1.000
_cell.length_b   1.000
_cell.length_c   1.000
_cell.angle_alpha   90.00
_cell.angle_beta   90.00
_cell.angle_gamma   90.00
#
_symmetry.space_group_name_H-M   'P 1'
#
loop_
_entity.id
_entity.type
_entity.pdbx_description
1 polymer ?
#
loop_
_entity_poly.entity_id
_entity_poly.type
_entity_poly.pdbx_seq_one_letter_code
_entity_poly.pdbx_strand_id
1 'polypeptide(L)'
;MEVEGGGFGTADFVVLGVALFLSLAIGIYYAITDRSDNSTENYYFGNHTMSPWPVGLSISVSFISAITVIALPGEVYMYGTVMLWTAFAFTIPVIFVCCYYIPLFYRLKLKSVYEYLELRFNTTLRRLTSALIVFTFVIYTGITIYVPALVITAVTPLKLNWSIALTSL
;
A
#
# COMPACT_ATOMS: atom_id res chain seq x y z
N MET A 1 -24.69 -1.19 18.15
CA MET A 1 -25.35 -0.89 16.87
C MET A 1 -25.39 -2.20 16.11
N GLU A 2 -26.44 -2.99 16.35
CA GLU A 2 -26.74 -4.18 15.55
C GLU A 2 -27.14 -3.70 14.16
N VAL A 3 -26.34 -4.05 13.16
CA VAL A 3 -26.72 -3.86 11.76
C VAL A 3 -27.56 -5.08 11.38
N GLU A 4 -28.87 -5.01 11.61
CA GLU A 4 -29.82 -5.85 10.90
C GLU A 4 -29.97 -5.30 9.47
N GLY A 5 -29.51 -6.05 8.47
CA GLY A 5 -29.69 -5.67 7.06
C GLY A 5 -28.91 -6.54 6.07
N GLY A 6 -29.46 -7.71 5.71
CA GLY A 6 -29.03 -8.54 4.58
C GLY A 6 -27.77 -9.37 4.82
N GLY A 7 -27.93 -10.67 5.10
CA GLY A 7 -26.79 -11.59 5.11
C GLY A 7 -26.07 -11.59 3.76
N PHE A 8 -24.75 -11.71 3.78
CA PHE A 8 -23.88 -11.80 2.60
C PHE A 8 -24.53 -12.70 1.52
N GLY A 9 -24.91 -12.09 0.40
CA GLY A 9 -25.58 -12.81 -0.67
C GLY A 9 -24.60 -13.71 -1.39
N THR A 10 -25.11 -14.71 -2.11
CA THR A 10 -24.29 -15.53 -3.02
C THR A 10 -23.52 -14.65 -4.02
N ALA A 11 -24.07 -13.49 -4.40
CA ALA A 11 -23.42 -12.52 -5.28
C ALA A 11 -22.15 -11.90 -4.66
N ASP A 12 -22.17 -11.53 -3.38
CA ASP A 12 -21.02 -10.91 -2.70
C ASP A 12 -19.85 -11.89 -2.56
N PHE A 13 -20.14 -13.17 -2.29
CA PHE A 13 -19.14 -14.24 -2.29
C PHE A 13 -18.52 -14.47 -3.67
N VAL A 14 -19.34 -14.40 -4.74
CA VAL A 14 -18.85 -14.55 -6.11
C VAL A 14 -17.93 -13.39 -6.48
N VAL A 15 -18.30 -12.15 -6.15
CA VAL A 15 -17.46 -10.97 -6.42
C VAL A 15 -16.13 -11.06 -5.66
N LEU A 16 -16.15 -11.45 -4.39
CA LEU A 16 -14.94 -11.64 -3.58
C LEU A 16 -14.04 -12.73 -4.17
N GLY A 17 -14.61 -13.88 -4.53
CA GLY A 17 -13.86 -14.98 -5.15
C GLY A 17 -13.24 -14.59 -6.49
N VAL A 18 -13.98 -13.87 -7.33
CA VAL A 18 -13.48 -13.38 -8.63
C VAL A 18 -12.35 -12.36 -8.43
N ALA A 19 -12.49 -11.42 -7.50
CA ALA A 19 -11.46 -10.43 -7.21
C ALA A 19 -10.14 -11.06 -6.73
N LEU A 20 -10.22 -12.03 -5.80
CA LEU A 20 -9.05 -12.80 -5.35
C LEU A 20 -8.42 -13.61 -6.48
N PHE A 21 -9.25 -14.25 -7.32
CA PHE A 21 -8.75 -15.03 -8.45
C PHE A 21 -8.03 -14.15 -9.48
N LEU A 22 -8.57 -12.97 -9.79
CA LEU A 22 -7.93 -12.00 -10.67
C LEU A 22 -6.59 -11.51 -10.10
N SER A 23 -6.55 -11.16 -8.81
CA SER A 23 -5.31 -10.75 -8.14
C SER A 23 -4.23 -11.84 -8.24
N LEU A 24 -4.60 -13.09 -7.90
CA LEU A 24 -3.71 -14.24 -7.97
C LEU A 24 -3.26 -14.53 -9.41
N ALA A 25 -4.18 -14.46 -10.38
CA ALA A 25 -3.90 -14.70 -11.78
C ALA A 25 -2.91 -13.68 -12.36
N ILE A 26 -3.06 -12.40 -12.02
CA ILE A 26 -2.11 -11.35 -12.42
C ILE A 26 -0.75 -11.61 -11.77
N GLY A 27 -0.70 -11.93 -10.48
CA GLY A 27 0.53 -12.27 -9.78
C GLY A 27 1.27 -13.46 -10.40
N ILE A 28 0.55 -14.55 -10.70
CA ILE A 28 1.12 -15.74 -11.35
C ILE A 28 1.56 -15.45 -12.79
N TYR A 29 0.75 -14.69 -13.55
CA TYR A 29 1.06 -14.32 -14.92
C TYR A 29 2.38 -13.54 -15.00
N TYR A 30 2.56 -12.54 -14.14
CA TYR A 30 3.82 -11.79 -14.05
C TYR A 30 4.95 -12.65 -13.49
N ALA A 31 4.72 -13.49 -12.49
CA ALA A 31 5.75 -14.39 -11.95
C ALA A 31 6.30 -15.41 -12.97
N ILE A 32 5.47 -15.85 -13.92
CA ILE A 32 5.88 -16.78 -14.99
C ILE A 32 6.54 -16.00 -16.15
N THR A 33 5.99 -14.85 -16.52
CA THR A 33 6.51 -14.01 -17.62
C THR A 33 7.86 -13.40 -17.30
N ASP A 34 8.06 -12.93 -16.06
CA ASP A 34 9.26 -12.21 -15.62
C ASP A 34 10.43 -13.15 -15.25
N ARG A 35 10.16 -14.47 -15.16
CA ARG A 35 11.16 -15.50 -14.87
C ARG A 35 12.23 -15.65 -15.97
N SER A 36 12.01 -15.06 -17.13
CA SER A 36 12.94 -15.09 -18.25
C SER A 36 14.12 -14.11 -18.09
N ASP A 37 14.04 -13.12 -17.21
CA ASP A 37 15.00 -12.01 -17.16
C ASP A 37 15.70 -11.93 -15.79
N ASN A 38 16.77 -12.70 -15.62
CA ASN A 38 17.48 -12.93 -14.34
C ASN A 38 18.33 -11.73 -13.85
N SER A 39 18.10 -10.51 -14.36
CA SER A 39 18.85 -9.34 -13.91
C SER A 39 18.09 -8.61 -12.81
N THR A 40 18.66 -8.60 -11.60
CA THR A 40 18.14 -7.86 -10.43
C THR A 40 17.84 -6.39 -10.75
N GLU A 41 18.55 -5.77 -11.70
CA GLU A 41 18.25 -4.40 -12.14
C GLU A 41 16.94 -4.28 -12.93
N ASN A 42 16.54 -5.28 -13.71
CA ASN A 42 15.29 -5.24 -14.46
C ASN A 42 14.07 -5.37 -13.53
N TYR A 43 14.18 -6.16 -12.47
CA TYR A 43 13.14 -6.29 -11.45
C TYR A 43 12.91 -5.00 -10.66
N TYR A 44 13.97 -4.27 -10.28
CA TYR A 44 13.83 -3.04 -9.50
C TYR A 44 13.53 -1.80 -10.35
N PHE A 45 14.00 -1.74 -11.60
CA PHE A 45 13.91 -0.53 -12.44
C PHE A 45 13.00 -0.66 -13.65
N GLY A 46 12.42 -1.84 -13.92
CA GLY A 46 11.51 -2.03 -15.06
C GLY A 46 12.13 -1.51 -16.37
N ASN A 47 13.40 -1.84 -16.60
CA ASN A 47 14.20 -1.42 -17.75
C ASN A 47 14.35 0.10 -17.96
N HIS A 48 14.08 0.94 -16.94
CA HIS A 48 14.08 2.42 -17.06
C HIS A 48 13.16 3.00 -18.17
N THR A 49 12.33 2.16 -18.80
CA THR A 49 11.42 2.52 -19.90
C THR A 49 9.96 2.66 -19.45
N MET A 50 9.68 2.53 -18.15
CA MET A 50 8.33 2.67 -17.64
C MET A 50 7.84 4.11 -17.81
N SER A 51 6.70 4.25 -18.49
CA SER A 51 6.00 5.53 -18.64
C SER A 51 5.69 6.12 -17.25
N PRO A 52 5.75 7.45 -17.07
CA PRO A 52 5.45 8.10 -15.79
C PRO A 52 4.02 7.87 -15.30
N TRP A 53 3.10 7.54 -16.20
CA TRP A 53 1.68 7.29 -15.88
C TRP A 53 1.44 6.05 -15.01
N PRO A 54 1.87 4.82 -15.39
CA PRO A 54 1.72 3.64 -14.56
C PRO A 54 2.50 3.73 -13.23
N VAL A 55 3.66 4.41 -13.22
CA VAL A 55 4.43 4.64 -11.99
C VAL A 55 3.66 5.52 -11.02
N GLY A 56 3.07 6.63 -11.51
CA GLY A 56 2.23 7.50 -10.70
C GLY A 56 1.03 6.75 -10.10
N LEU A 57 0.34 5.95 -10.92
CA LEU A 57 -0.78 5.12 -10.46
C LEU A 57 -0.35 4.12 -9.37
N SER A 58 0.77 3.43 -9.54
CA SER A 58 1.28 2.49 -8.53
C SER A 58 1.60 3.17 -7.19
N ILE A 59 2.18 4.37 -7.24
CA ILE A 59 2.45 5.16 -6.04
C ILE A 59 1.15 5.57 -5.37
N SER A 60 0.15 6.06 -6.14
CA SER A 60 -1.16 6.42 -5.60
C SER A 60 -1.87 5.23 -4.94
N VAL A 61 -1.84 4.05 -5.56
CA VAL A 61 -2.43 2.82 -4.99
C VAL A 61 -1.72 2.45 -3.68
N SER A 62 -0.41 2.63 -3.59
CA SER A 62 0.37 2.31 -2.38
C SER A 62 0.02 3.20 -1.18
N PHE A 63 -0.53 4.40 -1.40
CA PHE A 63 -1.00 5.28 -0.31
C PHE A 63 -2.40 4.94 0.19
N ILE A 64 -3.19 4.19 -0.60
CA ILE A 64 -4.57 3.84 -0.24
C ILE A 64 -4.55 2.52 0.53
N SER A 65 -4.89 2.58 1.82
CA SER A 65 -4.99 1.40 2.69
C SER A 65 -6.42 1.17 3.15
N ALA A 66 -6.79 -0.09 3.45
CA ALA A 66 -8.10 -0.45 4.00
C ALA A 66 -8.43 0.37 5.27
N ILE A 67 -7.41 0.67 6.08
CA ILE A 67 -7.54 1.51 7.27
C ILE A 67 -8.05 2.90 6.89
N THR A 68 -7.46 3.53 5.88
CA THR A 68 -7.84 4.90 5.47
C THR A 68 -9.27 4.97 4.94
N VAL A 69 -9.72 3.94 4.21
CA VAL A 69 -11.09 3.91 3.65
C VAL A 69 -12.15 3.89 4.76
N ILE A 70 -11.86 3.25 5.89
CA ILE A 70 -12.78 3.17 7.03
C ILE A 70 -12.57 4.33 8.01
N ALA A 71 -11.32 4.74 8.22
CA ALA A 71 -10.96 5.77 9.18
C ALA A 71 -11.41 7.16 8.75
N LEU A 72 -11.22 7.53 7.47
CA LEU A 72 -11.58 8.86 6.96
C LEU A 72 -13.06 9.22 7.17
N PRO A 73 -14.05 8.39 6.78
CA PRO A 73 -15.46 8.70 7.04
C PRO A 73 -15.79 8.67 8.54
N GLY A 74 -15.15 7.81 9.33
CA GLY A 74 -15.31 7.79 10.79
C GLY A 74 -14.84 9.09 11.46
N GLU A 75 -13.70 9.62 11.00
CA GLU A 75 -13.18 10.91 11.49
C GLU A 75 -14.03 12.09 11.01
N VAL A 76 -14.51 12.09 9.76
CA VAL A 76 -15.44 13.11 9.26
C VAL A 76 -16.76 13.08 10.03
N TYR A 77 -17.25 11.91 10.42
CA TYR A 77 -18.46 11.79 11.23
C TYR A 77 -18.29 12.40 12.63
N MET A 78 -17.13 12.22 13.26
CA MET A 78 -16.86 12.73 14.61
C MET A 78 -16.44 14.21 14.64
N TYR A 79 -15.57 14.62 13.71
CA TYR A 79 -14.91 15.93 13.71
C TYR A 79 -15.39 16.87 12.59
N GLY A 80 -16.26 16.41 11.70
CA GLY A 80 -16.89 17.23 10.66
C GLY A 80 -15.90 17.77 9.63
N THR A 81 -16.06 19.06 9.30
CA THR A 81 -15.32 19.75 8.23
C THR A 81 -13.84 19.99 8.55
N VAL A 82 -13.38 19.76 9.79
CA VAL A 82 -11.97 19.91 10.18
C VAL A 82 -11.06 18.99 9.37
N MET A 83 -11.56 17.83 8.92
CA MET A 83 -10.81 16.91 8.07
C MET A 83 -10.40 17.52 6.72
N LEU A 84 -11.17 18.46 6.17
CA LEU A 84 -10.80 19.14 4.93
C LEU A 84 -9.51 19.93 5.10
N TRP A 85 -9.30 20.55 6.27
CA TRP A 85 -8.06 21.26 6.59
C TRP A 85 -6.86 20.32 6.58
N THR A 86 -7.02 19.11 7.13
CA THR A 86 -5.99 18.07 7.11
C THR A 86 -5.65 17.65 5.68
N ALA A 87 -6.65 17.45 4.81
CA ALA A 87 -6.43 17.13 3.40
C ALA A 87 -5.65 18.23 2.65
N PHE A 88 -5.97 19.50 2.91
CA PHE A 88 -5.19 20.63 2.35
C PHE A 88 -3.76 20.65 2.88
N ALA A 89 -3.55 20.38 4.17
CA ALA A 89 -2.22 20.33 4.77
C ALA A 89 -1.34 19.23 4.14
N PHE A 90 -1.91 18.10 3.71
CA PHE A 90 -1.19 17.05 2.97
C PHE A 90 -0.81 17.43 1.54
N THR A 91 -1.48 18.41 0.93
CA THR A 91 -1.20 18.81 -0.47
C THR A 91 0.15 19.54 -0.58
N ILE A 92 0.49 20.39 0.40
CA ILE A 92 1.73 21.17 0.43
C ILE A 92 3.00 20.28 0.38
N PRO A 93 3.18 19.27 1.25
CA PRO A 93 4.36 18.41 1.22
C PRO A 93 4.43 17.58 -0.07
N VAL A 94 3.30 17.15 -0.64
CA VAL A 94 3.29 16.41 -1.92
C VAL A 94 3.85 17.26 -3.05
N ILE A 95 3.44 18.53 -3.15
CA ILE A 95 3.99 19.47 -4.14
C ILE A 95 5.50 19.66 -3.91
N PHE A 96 5.93 19.82 -2.65
CA PHE A 96 7.33 19.99 -2.32
C PHE A 96 8.18 18.77 -2.70
N VAL A 97 7.69 17.56 -2.43
CA VAL A 97 8.34 16.29 -2.83
C VAL A 97 8.44 16.20 -4.34
N CYS A 98 7.36 16.51 -5.05
CA CYS A 98 7.34 16.45 -6.51
C CYS A 98 8.32 17.44 -7.16
N CYS A 99 8.43 18.66 -6.63
CA CYS A 99 9.27 19.71 -7.22
C CYS A 99 10.74 19.64 -6.81
N TYR A 100 11.07 19.19 -5.59
CA TYR A 100 12.44 19.23 -5.07
C TYR A 100 13.08 17.85 -4.95
N TYR A 101 12.36 16.89 -4.38
CA TYR A 101 12.94 15.57 -4.08
C TYR A 101 13.05 14.70 -5.34
N ILE A 102 12.00 14.62 -6.17
CA ILE A 102 12.03 13.84 -7.42
C ILE A 102 13.22 14.23 -8.32
N PRO A 103 13.45 15.51 -8.67
CA PRO A 103 14.58 15.86 -9.55
C PRO A 103 15.94 15.66 -8.89
N LEU A 104 16.02 15.75 -7.56
CA LEU A 104 17.25 15.42 -6.82
C LEU A 104 17.58 13.93 -6.95
N PHE A 105 16.64 13.04 -6.67
CA PHE A 105 16.85 11.58 -6.79
C PHE A 105 17.17 11.16 -8.23
N TYR A 106 16.53 11.78 -9.22
CA TYR A 106 16.79 11.48 -10.63
C TYR A 106 18.22 11.87 -11.07
N ARG A 107 18.76 13.00 -10.56
CA ARG A 107 20.13 13.43 -10.87
C ARG A 107 21.20 12.56 -10.24
N LEU A 108 20.95 12.04 -9.03
CA LEU A 108 21.93 11.22 -8.31
C LEU A 108 21.91 9.74 -8.74
N LYS A 109 20.97 9.32 -9.60
CA LYS A 109 20.82 7.93 -10.10
C LYS A 109 20.87 6.87 -8.99
N LEU A 110 20.30 7.20 -7.83
CA LEU A 110 20.33 6.33 -6.67
C LEU A 110 19.32 5.21 -6.81
N LYS A 111 19.69 4.02 -6.36
CA LYS A 111 18.84 2.84 -6.42
C LYS A 111 17.84 2.79 -5.27
N SER A 112 18.13 3.50 -4.18
CA SER A 112 17.29 3.54 -2.99
C SER A 112 17.38 4.88 -2.27
N VAL A 113 16.29 5.30 -1.63
CA VAL A 113 16.26 6.49 -0.76
C VAL A 113 17.27 6.38 0.38
N TYR A 114 17.58 5.17 0.85
CA TYR A 114 18.58 4.96 1.91
C TYR A 114 20.02 5.21 1.45
N GLU A 115 20.29 5.12 0.16
CA GLU A 115 21.60 5.42 -0.42
C GLU A 115 21.89 6.93 -0.36
N TYR A 116 20.84 7.77 -0.47
CA TYR A 116 20.97 9.21 -0.25
C TYR A 116 21.37 9.54 1.19
N LEU A 117 20.79 8.83 2.16
CA LEU A 117 21.14 8.97 3.59
C LEU A 117 22.59 8.57 3.86
N GLU A 118 23.11 7.55 3.16
CA GLU A 118 24.51 7.16 3.26
C GLU A 118 25.45 8.23 2.69
N LEU A 119 25.14 8.77 1.51
CA LEU A 119 25.95 9.82 0.88
C LEU A 119 25.99 11.11 1.70
N ARG A 120 24.91 11.44 2.41
CA ARG A 120 24.81 12.68 3.20
C ARG A 120 25.37 12.55 4.61
N PHE A 121 25.19 11.42 5.28
CA PHE A 121 25.51 11.28 6.69
C PHE A 121 26.55 10.21 6.99
N ASN A 122 26.23 8.92 6.81
CA ASN A 122 27.15 7.77 6.98
C ASN A 122 26.42 6.43 6.79
N THR A 123 27.17 5.36 6.52
CA THR A 123 26.66 3.98 6.36
C THR A 123 25.99 3.43 7.63
N THR A 124 26.39 3.88 8.82
CA THR A 124 25.77 3.48 10.10
C THR A 124 24.32 3.92 10.19
N LEU A 125 24.02 5.16 9.77
CA LEU A 125 22.65 5.69 9.75
C LEU A 125 21.79 4.97 8.72
N ARG A 126 22.35 4.62 7.55
CA ARG A 126 21.65 3.79 6.56
C ARG A 126 21.16 2.47 7.16
N ARG A 127 22.03 1.75 7.88
CA ARG A 127 21.67 0.47 8.52
C ARG A 127 20.62 0.64 9.61
N LEU A 128 20.76 1.68 10.44
CA LEU A 128 19.80 1.96 11.50
C LEU A 128 18.43 2.35 10.95
N THR A 129 18.37 3.27 9.98
CA THR A 129 17.11 3.70 9.36
C THR A 129 16.43 2.56 8.61
N SER A 130 17.19 1.74 7.86
CA SER A 130 16.62 0.57 7.17
C SER A 130 16.14 -0.51 8.14
N ALA A 131 16.80 -0.71 9.29
CA ALA A 131 16.30 -1.62 10.32
C ALA A 131 15.02 -1.09 10.97
N LEU A 132 14.99 0.19 11.35
CA LEU A 132 13.84 0.82 11.99
C LEU A 132 12.62 0.86 11.07
N ILE A 133 12.79 1.17 9.79
CA ILE A 133 11.67 1.23 8.85
C ILE A 133 11.10 -0.16 8.58
N VAL A 134 11.95 -1.20 8.46
CA VAL A 134 11.48 -2.59 8.33
C VAL A 134 10.69 -2.99 9.57
N PHE A 135 11.18 -2.67 10.77
CA PHE A 135 10.47 -2.94 12.01
C PHE A 135 9.11 -2.26 12.07
N THR A 136 9.04 -0.96 11.76
CA THR A 136 7.77 -0.21 11.69
C THR A 136 6.84 -0.79 10.62
N PHE A 137 7.38 -1.20 9.47
CA PHE A 137 6.58 -1.76 8.38
C PHE A 137 5.99 -3.13 8.74
N VAL A 138 6.74 -3.99 9.44
CA VAL A 138 6.22 -5.27 9.97
C VAL A 138 5.01 -5.03 10.87
N ILE A 139 5.12 -4.10 11.82
CA ILE A 139 4.01 -3.74 12.72
C ILE A 139 2.82 -3.18 11.90
N TYR A 140 3.09 -2.26 10.97
CA TYR A 140 2.07 -1.63 10.14
C TYR A 140 1.31 -2.63 9.25
N THR A 141 2.03 -3.57 8.63
CA THR A 141 1.40 -4.63 7.82
C THR A 141 0.50 -5.53 8.65
N GLY A 142 0.87 -5.83 9.89
CA GLY A 142 0.02 -6.59 10.82
C GLY A 142 -1.32 -5.89 11.10
N ILE A 143 -1.29 -4.58 11.37
CA ILE A 143 -2.51 -3.77 11.60
C ILE A 143 -3.34 -3.72 10.31
N THR A 144 -2.69 -3.53 9.16
CA THR A 144 -3.37 -3.41 7.86
C THR A 144 -4.08 -4.70 7.44
N ILE A 145 -3.57 -5.87 7.81
CA ILE A 145 -4.24 -7.16 7.58
C ILE A 145 -5.40 -7.38 8.56
N TYR A 146 -5.23 -6.94 9.81
CA TYR A 146 -6.19 -7.15 10.89
C TYR A 146 -7.49 -6.33 10.74
N VAL A 147 -7.36 -5.05 10.39
CA VAL A 147 -8.52 -4.13 10.25
C VAL A 147 -9.58 -4.64 9.26
N PRO A 148 -9.25 -5.00 8.00
CA PRO A 148 -10.24 -5.55 7.07
C PRO A 148 -10.74 -6.93 7.51
N ALA A 149 -9.92 -7.78 8.16
CA ALA A 149 -10.35 -9.08 8.66
C ALA A 149 -11.42 -8.95 9.76
N LEU A 150 -11.31 -7.93 10.61
CA LEU A 150 -12.30 -7.60 11.63
C LEU A 150 -13.63 -7.18 11.00
N VAL A 151 -13.58 -6.35 9.95
CA VAL A 151 -14.78 -5.92 9.22
C VAL A 151 -15.46 -7.10 8.55
N ILE A 152 -14.71 -7.97 7.85
CA ILE A 152 -15.24 -9.18 7.21
C ILE A 152 -15.90 -10.09 8.25
N THR A 153 -15.31 -10.26 9.43
CA THR A 153 -15.87 -11.10 10.49
C THR A 153 -17.15 -10.49 11.09
N ALA A 154 -17.31 -9.16 11.06
CA ALA A 154 -18.52 -8.50 11.52
C ALA A 154 -19.69 -8.64 10.53
N VAL A 155 -19.41 -8.75 9.22
CA VAL A 155 -20.43 -8.83 8.16
C VAL A 155 -20.68 -10.25 7.64
N THR A 156 -19.81 -11.21 7.97
CA THR A 156 -19.88 -12.59 7.49
C THR A 156 -19.89 -13.55 8.68
N PRO A 157 -20.65 -14.67 8.67
CA PRO A 157 -20.60 -15.69 9.73
C PRO A 157 -19.30 -16.52 9.76
N LEU A 158 -18.23 -16.05 9.09
CA LEU A 158 -16.95 -16.74 9.01
C LEU A 158 -16.12 -16.52 10.29
N LYS A 159 -15.43 -17.56 10.74
CA LYS A 159 -14.49 -17.46 11.88
C LYS A 159 -13.29 -16.57 11.50
N LEU A 160 -12.84 -15.75 12.45
CA LEU A 160 -11.72 -14.80 12.33
C LEU A 160 -10.49 -15.36 11.58
N ASN A 161 -10.15 -16.63 11.81
CA ASN A 161 -9.00 -17.29 11.19
C ASN A 161 -9.08 -17.36 9.66
N TRP A 162 -10.27 -17.56 9.09
CA TRP A 162 -10.45 -17.60 7.63
C TRP A 162 -10.45 -16.20 7.03
N SER A 163 -10.98 -15.21 7.75
CA SER A 163 -10.95 -13.80 7.35
C SER A 163 -9.52 -13.28 7.24
N ILE A 164 -8.64 -13.64 8.19
CA ILE A 164 -7.22 -13.26 8.16
C ILE A 164 -6.49 -13.90 6.98
N ALA A 165 -6.75 -15.19 6.70
CA ALA A 165 -6.15 -15.88 5.56
C ALA A 165 -6.56 -15.24 4.22
N LEU A 166 -7.83 -14.83 4.10
CA LEU A 166 -8.35 -14.16 2.91
C LEU A 166 -7.80 -12.75 2.73
N THR A 167 -7.51 -12.00 3.80
CA THR A 167 -6.96 -10.64 3.69
C THR A 167 -5.44 -10.61 3.50
N SER A 168 -4.75 -11.69 3.83
CA SER A 168 -3.31 -11.84 3.56
C SER A 168 -2.97 -12.26 2.13
N LEU A 169 -3.98 -12.65 1.33
CA LEU A 169 -3.85 -13.09 -0.06
C LEU A 169 -4.16 -11.95 -1.03
#